data_AF-A0A7X8E969-F1
#
_entry.id   AF-A0A7X8E969-F1
#
_cell.length_a   1.000
_cell.length_b   1.000
_cell.length_c   1.000
_cell.angle_alpha   90.00
_cell.angle_beta   90.00
_cell.angle_gamma   90.00
#
_symmetry.space_group_name_H-M   'P 1'
#
loop_
_entity.id
_entity.type
_entity.pdbx_description
1 polymer ?
#
loop_
_entity_poly.entity_id
_entity_poly.type
_entity_poly.pdbx_seq_one_letter_code
_entity_poly.pdbx_strand_id
1 'polypeptide(L)'
;MFFAITGRKLGNAAERNLGFFAVAAKLLDPQASAPDVVEDVVAEELALIEENAGIQYSPLMNMGQTSEGAEAFMEDYSQYIPRGHYAENEQLQRYFKAMMWCGRMTFRLSSEDETKSAILITLALEQDKNQKMWDKIYQPTNFFVGKSDDLSYMECGELLKKVHGSGAGLKDITSDIGKWKEFMKETANLDPPAINSMPIFEEEIQPDREQEIKGFRFMGQRFTLDAAIFQRLVYRDVGKNSRGARRMLPRALDIPAALVADVVTDPNGQVLEETTGPIFPIYVVVQVDGKLKTTSLLLG
;
A
#
# COMPACT_ATOMS: atom_id res chain seq x y z
N MET A 1 -22.57 6.77 -15.97
CA MET A 1 -22.28 5.45 -15.34
C MET A 1 -22.72 5.43 -13.88
N PHE A 2 -22.45 6.47 -13.09
CA PHE A 2 -22.78 6.58 -11.66
C PHE A 2 -24.29 6.52 -11.29
N PHE A 3 -25.15 7.32 -11.94
CA PHE A 3 -26.60 7.36 -11.64
C PHE A 3 -27.38 6.05 -11.90
N ALA A 4 -26.74 5.00 -12.42
CA ALA A 4 -27.35 3.69 -12.61
C ALA A 4 -27.10 2.71 -11.45
N ILE A 5 -26.31 3.10 -10.44
CA ILE A 5 -25.72 2.17 -9.44
C ILE A 5 -26.23 2.44 -8.00
N THR A 6 -26.71 3.64 -7.70
CA THR A 6 -27.34 3.98 -6.40
C THR A 6 -28.58 3.11 -6.20
N GLY A 7 -28.47 2.10 -5.32
CA GLY A 7 -29.51 1.09 -5.03
C GLY A 7 -29.16 -0.38 -5.36
N ARG A 8 -27.91 -0.71 -5.74
CA ARG A 8 -27.47 -2.11 -5.98
C ARG A 8 -26.19 -2.46 -5.21
N LYS A 9 -25.81 -3.76 -5.25
CA LYS A 9 -24.66 -4.47 -4.63
C LYS A 9 -23.27 -3.78 -4.66
N LEU A 10 -23.12 -2.61 -5.29
CA LEU A 10 -21.90 -1.82 -5.42
C LEU A 10 -22.03 -0.39 -4.87
N GLY A 11 -23.14 -0.05 -4.18
CA GLY A 11 -23.44 1.31 -3.72
C GLY A 11 -22.29 1.94 -2.92
N ASN A 12 -21.87 1.27 -1.84
CA ASN A 12 -20.79 1.74 -0.97
C ASN A 12 -19.47 1.92 -1.73
N ALA A 13 -19.10 0.95 -2.58
CA ALA A 13 -17.88 1.05 -3.38
C ALA A 13 -17.89 2.23 -4.36
N ALA A 14 -19.04 2.53 -4.97
CA ALA A 14 -19.18 3.67 -5.89
C ALA A 14 -19.14 5.01 -5.14
N GLU A 15 -19.81 5.10 -3.99
CA GLU A 15 -19.79 6.28 -3.11
C GLU A 15 -18.39 6.51 -2.54
N ARG A 16 -17.71 5.47 -2.02
CA ARG A 16 -16.31 5.55 -1.58
C ARG A 16 -15.40 6.10 -2.68
N ASN A 17 -15.55 5.64 -3.92
CA ASN A 17 -14.77 6.16 -5.04
C ASN A 17 -15.08 7.63 -5.34
N LEU A 18 -16.35 8.05 -5.28
CA LEU A 18 -16.69 9.46 -5.41
C LEU A 18 -16.03 10.30 -4.32
N GLY A 19 -16.12 9.86 -3.07
CA GLY A 19 -15.49 10.56 -1.95
C GLY A 19 -13.97 10.60 -2.11
N PHE A 20 -13.35 9.50 -2.52
CA PHE A 20 -11.91 9.40 -2.73
C PHE A 20 -11.41 10.43 -3.74
N PHE A 21 -12.07 10.55 -4.89
CA PHE A 21 -11.71 11.54 -5.90
C PHE A 21 -12.14 12.96 -5.52
N ALA A 22 -13.22 13.14 -4.75
CA ALA A 22 -13.66 14.44 -4.27
C ALA A 22 -12.70 15.02 -3.23
N VAL A 23 -12.18 14.20 -2.31
CA VAL A 23 -11.11 14.60 -1.37
C VAL A 23 -9.89 15.06 -2.16
N ALA A 24 -9.41 14.26 -3.12
CA ALA A 24 -8.27 14.62 -3.97
C ALA A 24 -8.51 15.94 -4.73
N ALA A 25 -9.70 16.12 -5.30
CA ALA A 25 -10.07 17.33 -6.02
C ALA A 25 -10.09 18.56 -5.10
N LYS A 26 -10.69 18.46 -3.91
CA LYS A 26 -10.71 19.55 -2.92
C LYS A 26 -9.33 19.89 -2.35
N LEU A 27 -8.44 18.91 -2.21
CA LEU A 27 -7.05 19.14 -1.82
C LEU A 27 -6.29 19.93 -2.90
N LEU A 28 -6.52 19.65 -4.19
CA LEU A 28 -5.89 20.37 -5.30
C LEU A 28 -6.49 21.75 -5.54
N ASP A 29 -7.82 21.85 -5.46
CA ASP A 29 -8.61 23.06 -5.66
C ASP A 29 -9.68 23.17 -4.56
N PRO A 30 -9.51 24.05 -3.57
CA PRO A 30 -10.48 24.25 -2.49
C PRO A 30 -11.89 24.66 -2.95
N GLN A 31 -12.05 25.14 -4.19
CA GLN A 31 -13.33 25.49 -4.79
C GLN A 31 -14.02 24.32 -5.51
N ALA A 32 -13.37 23.16 -5.62
CA ALA A 32 -13.97 21.97 -6.19
C ALA A 32 -15.21 21.54 -5.40
N SER A 33 -16.27 21.14 -6.09
CA SER A 33 -17.49 20.62 -5.47
C SER A 33 -17.35 19.14 -5.13
N ALA A 34 -17.79 18.73 -3.95
CA ALA A 34 -18.04 17.32 -3.64
C ALA A 34 -19.49 16.97 -4.03
N PRO A 35 -19.77 15.77 -4.54
CA PRO A 35 -21.15 15.32 -4.77
C PRO A 35 -21.94 15.20 -3.47
N ASP A 36 -23.20 15.63 -3.45
CA ASP A 36 -24.06 15.69 -2.25
C ASP A 36 -24.09 14.37 -1.46
N VAL A 37 -24.10 13.22 -2.14
CA VAL A 37 -24.14 11.89 -1.53
C VAL A 37 -22.91 11.57 -0.65
N VAL A 38 -21.79 12.27 -0.86
CA VAL A 38 -20.54 12.07 -0.11
C VAL A 38 -19.99 13.38 0.46
N GLU A 39 -20.79 14.46 0.48
CA GLU A 39 -20.28 15.77 0.89
C GLU A 39 -19.81 15.77 2.35
N ASP A 40 -20.63 15.23 3.26
CA ASP A 40 -20.33 15.19 4.70
C ASP A 40 -19.07 14.38 5.01
N VAL A 41 -18.99 13.15 4.49
CA VAL A 41 -17.84 12.26 4.71
C VAL A 41 -16.54 12.81 4.08
N VAL A 42 -16.64 13.53 2.95
CA VAL A 42 -15.49 14.22 2.35
C VAL A 42 -15.03 15.37 3.25
N ALA A 43 -15.96 16.11 3.85
CA ALA A 43 -15.62 17.18 4.78
C ALA A 43 -14.95 16.63 6.06
N GLU A 44 -15.44 15.50 6.59
CA GLU A 44 -14.81 14.82 7.73
C GLU A 44 -13.38 14.35 7.40
N GLU A 45 -13.18 13.74 6.23
CA GLU A 45 -11.86 13.27 5.79
C GLU A 45 -10.87 14.44 5.62
N LEU A 46 -11.32 15.55 5.03
CA LEU A 46 -10.51 16.76 4.89
C LEU A 46 -10.15 17.39 6.25
N ALA A 47 -11.07 17.34 7.22
CA ALA A 47 -10.80 17.83 8.57
C ALA A 47 -9.69 17.01 9.24
N LEU A 48 -9.70 15.68 9.12
CA LEU A 48 -8.64 14.81 9.64
C LEU A 48 -7.28 15.06 8.96
N ILE A 49 -7.28 15.26 7.64
CA ILE A 49 -6.08 15.61 6.88
C ILE A 49 -5.47 16.93 7.36
N GLU A 50 -6.30 17.93 7.65
CA GLU A 50 -5.82 19.21 8.17
C GLU A 50 -5.41 19.16 9.64
N GLU A 51 -6.13 18.40 10.46
CA GLU A 51 -5.79 18.19 11.87
C GLU A 51 -4.46 17.43 12.03
N ASN A 52 -4.16 16.50 11.11
CA ASN A 52 -2.92 15.73 11.04
C ASN A 52 -2.56 14.96 12.34
N ALA A 53 -3.56 14.56 13.13
CA ALA A 53 -3.44 13.99 14.47
C ALA A 53 -3.00 12.50 14.53
N GLY A 54 -2.04 12.10 13.70
CA GLY A 54 -1.49 10.74 13.69
C GLY A 54 -2.48 9.69 13.20
N ILE A 55 -2.45 8.50 13.81
CA ILE A 55 -3.22 7.33 13.35
C ILE A 55 -4.67 7.42 13.84
N GLN A 56 -5.62 7.52 12.91
CA GLN A 56 -7.06 7.58 13.17
C GLN A 56 -7.85 6.75 12.15
N TYR A 57 -9.13 6.50 12.42
CA TYR A 57 -10.03 5.86 11.47
C TYR A 57 -10.31 6.79 10.29
N SER A 58 -10.27 6.27 9.06
CA SER A 58 -10.78 7.01 7.90
C SER A 58 -12.30 6.82 7.78
N PRO A 59 -13.12 7.88 7.93
CA PRO A 59 -14.57 7.77 7.77
C PRO A 59 -14.95 7.35 6.34
N LEU A 60 -14.21 7.84 5.33
CA LEU A 60 -14.47 7.52 3.95
C LEU A 60 -14.12 6.06 3.60
N MET A 61 -12.94 5.59 4.00
CA MET A 61 -12.51 4.23 3.65
C MET A 61 -13.34 3.17 4.37
N ASN A 62 -13.75 3.43 5.61
CA ASN A 62 -14.64 2.55 6.38
C ASN A 62 -16.14 2.71 6.03
N MET A 63 -16.49 3.56 5.07
CA MET A 63 -17.88 3.81 4.69
C MET A 63 -18.64 2.51 4.41
N GLY A 64 -19.82 2.36 5.03
CA GLY A 64 -20.71 1.23 4.82
C GLY A 64 -20.19 -0.10 5.37
N GLN A 65 -19.09 -0.08 6.13
CA GLN A 65 -18.57 -1.22 6.87
C GLN A 65 -18.90 -1.05 8.37
N THR A 66 -19.10 -2.17 9.07
CA THR A 66 -19.19 -2.20 10.54
C THR A 66 -17.88 -2.68 11.18
N SER A 67 -16.79 -2.67 10.41
CA SER A 67 -15.50 -3.19 10.85
C SER A 67 -14.96 -2.34 11.98
N GLU A 68 -14.67 -2.99 13.11
CA GLU A 68 -14.07 -2.39 14.30
C GLU A 68 -12.72 -3.05 14.58
N GLY A 69 -11.86 -2.35 15.32
CA GLY A 69 -10.57 -2.90 15.74
C GLY A 69 -9.64 -3.20 14.55
N ALA A 70 -9.18 -4.45 14.43
CA ALA A 70 -8.12 -4.83 13.50
C ALA A 70 -8.52 -4.77 12.02
N GLU A 71 -9.81 -4.90 11.71
CA GLU A 71 -10.31 -4.92 10.33
C GLU A 71 -10.54 -3.51 9.78
N ALA A 72 -10.74 -2.54 10.65
CA ALA A 72 -11.01 -1.18 10.26
C ALA A 72 -9.81 -0.53 9.56
N PHE A 73 -10.09 0.30 8.56
CA PHE A 73 -9.08 1.06 7.86
C PHE A 73 -8.58 2.21 8.75
N MET A 74 -7.29 2.16 9.09
CA MET A 74 -6.60 3.20 9.85
C MET A 74 -5.68 3.97 8.89
N GLU A 75 -5.66 5.29 9.00
CA GLU A 75 -4.73 6.16 8.27
C GLU A 75 -3.88 6.97 9.25
N ASP A 76 -2.60 7.16 8.90
CA ASP A 76 -1.72 8.08 9.62
C ASP A 76 -1.80 9.48 9.01
N TYR A 77 -2.67 10.32 9.56
CA TYR A 77 -2.88 11.69 9.09
C TYR A 77 -1.66 12.60 9.34
N SER A 78 -0.68 12.20 10.15
CA SER A 78 0.57 12.96 10.30
C SER A 78 1.43 12.97 9.02
N GLN A 79 1.14 12.07 8.07
CA GLN A 79 1.81 11.98 6.78
C GLN A 79 1.43 13.12 5.82
N TYR A 80 0.34 13.85 6.09
CA TYR A 80 -0.15 14.92 5.23
C TYR A 80 0.51 16.28 5.51
N ILE A 81 1.40 16.36 6.50
CA ILE A 81 2.20 17.56 6.80
C ILE A 81 3.21 17.77 5.66
N PRO A 82 3.12 18.85 4.86
CA PRO A 82 4.08 19.14 3.80
C PRO A 82 5.49 19.35 4.35
N ARG A 83 6.50 18.79 3.68
CA ARG A 83 7.91 18.83 4.12
C ARG A 83 8.84 19.22 2.96
N GLY A 84 10.00 19.80 3.30
CA GLY A 84 11.01 20.21 2.31
C GLY A 84 10.47 21.27 1.35
N HIS A 85 10.76 21.12 0.06
CA HIS A 85 10.32 22.07 -0.98
C HIS A 85 8.79 22.15 -1.12
N TYR A 86 8.05 21.13 -0.69
CA TYR A 86 6.58 21.17 -0.72
C TYR A 86 5.98 22.15 0.29
N ALA A 87 6.74 22.56 1.31
CA ALA A 87 6.27 23.53 2.29
C ALA A 87 6.36 24.98 1.81
N GLU A 88 7.02 25.25 0.68
CA GLU A 88 7.39 26.60 0.23
C GLU A 88 6.20 27.47 -0.21
N ASN A 89 5.16 26.86 -0.78
CA ASN A 89 3.97 27.61 -1.22
C ASN A 89 2.72 26.74 -1.20
N GLU A 90 1.56 27.39 -1.16
CA GLU A 90 0.28 26.69 -1.04
C GLU A 90 -0.02 25.74 -2.18
N GLN A 91 0.40 26.05 -3.41
CA GLN A 91 0.17 25.18 -4.56
C GLN A 91 0.91 23.85 -4.39
N LEU A 92 2.16 23.88 -3.93
CA LEU A 92 2.94 22.68 -3.65
C LEU A 92 2.42 21.93 -2.41
N GLN A 93 1.93 22.63 -1.39
CA GLN A 93 1.30 22.00 -0.23
C GLN A 93 0.02 21.26 -0.62
N ARG A 94 -0.83 21.87 -1.46
CA ARG A 94 -2.04 21.26 -2.02
C ARG A 94 -1.72 20.03 -2.87
N TYR A 95 -0.73 20.16 -3.76
CA TYR A 95 -0.24 19.04 -4.56
C TYR A 95 0.28 17.90 -3.67
N PHE A 96 1.10 18.20 -2.65
CA PHE A 96 1.64 17.22 -1.72
C PHE A 96 0.51 16.43 -1.04
N LYS A 97 -0.44 17.11 -0.41
CA LYS A 97 -1.56 16.45 0.28
C LYS A 97 -2.40 15.58 -0.65
N ALA A 98 -2.70 16.08 -1.85
CA ALA A 98 -3.46 15.32 -2.85
C ALA A 98 -2.72 14.05 -3.32
N MET A 99 -1.41 14.15 -3.54
CA MET A 99 -0.58 13.01 -3.92
C MET A 99 -0.42 12.01 -2.77
N MET A 100 -0.28 12.49 -1.53
CA MET A 100 -0.27 11.64 -0.33
C MET A 100 -1.58 10.87 -0.20
N TRP A 101 -2.72 11.54 -0.36
CA TRP A 101 -4.03 10.90 -0.36
C TRP A 101 -4.13 9.80 -1.44
N CYS A 102 -3.83 10.16 -2.69
CA CYS A 102 -3.92 9.24 -3.83
C CYS A 102 -2.93 8.07 -3.77
N GLY A 103 -1.82 8.23 -3.06
CA GLY A 103 -0.76 7.23 -2.95
C GLY A 103 -0.74 6.42 -1.66
N ARG A 104 -1.53 6.78 -0.65
CA ARG A 104 -1.62 6.04 0.62
C ARG A 104 -2.91 5.28 0.77
N MET A 105 -4.03 5.84 0.29
CA MET A 105 -5.31 5.15 0.34
C MET A 105 -5.24 3.83 -0.43
N THR A 106 -5.48 2.75 0.31
CA THR A 106 -5.34 1.39 -0.17
C THR A 106 -6.71 0.74 -0.18
N PHE A 107 -7.09 0.17 -1.32
CA PHE A 107 -8.30 -0.65 -1.41
C PHE A 107 -7.87 -2.11 -1.23
N ARG A 108 -7.95 -2.61 0.02
CA ARG A 108 -7.40 -3.91 0.42
C ARG A 108 -8.14 -5.04 -0.27
N LEU A 109 -7.40 -6.04 -0.77
CA LEU A 109 -8.00 -7.22 -1.40
C LEU A 109 -8.59 -8.21 -0.40
N SER A 110 -8.28 -8.04 0.89
CA SER A 110 -8.94 -8.76 1.99
C SER A 110 -10.40 -8.35 2.20
N SER A 111 -10.79 -7.15 1.76
CA SER A 111 -12.15 -6.65 1.81
C SER A 111 -12.82 -6.72 0.42
N GLU A 112 -13.91 -7.47 0.32
CA GLU A 112 -14.67 -7.57 -0.94
C GLU A 112 -15.23 -6.20 -1.38
N ASP A 113 -15.61 -5.35 -0.42
CA ASP A 113 -16.19 -4.03 -0.70
C ASP A 113 -15.13 -3.01 -1.16
N GLU A 114 -13.93 -3.06 -0.59
CA GLU A 114 -12.78 -2.29 -1.08
C GLU A 114 -12.33 -2.79 -2.45
N THR A 115 -12.28 -4.12 -2.65
CA THR A 115 -11.96 -4.71 -3.96
C THR A 115 -12.94 -4.23 -5.03
N LYS A 116 -14.24 -4.17 -4.75
CA LYS A 116 -15.24 -3.59 -5.66
C LYS A 116 -14.92 -2.15 -6.05
N SER A 117 -14.38 -1.37 -5.11
CA SER A 117 -13.97 0.02 -5.36
C SER A 117 -12.79 0.07 -6.34
N ALA A 118 -11.77 -0.79 -6.13
CA ALA A 118 -10.65 -0.95 -7.03
C ALA A 118 -11.08 -1.35 -8.46
N ILE A 119 -12.05 -2.26 -8.59
CA ILE A 119 -12.59 -2.66 -9.90
C ILE A 119 -13.35 -1.53 -10.58
N LEU A 120 -14.15 -0.76 -9.84
CA LEU A 120 -14.83 0.41 -10.41
C LEU A 120 -13.83 1.47 -10.90
N ILE A 121 -12.74 1.72 -10.16
CA ILE A 121 -11.66 2.61 -10.62
C ILE A 121 -10.99 2.03 -11.86
N THR A 122 -10.71 0.73 -11.87
CA THR A 122 -10.09 0.03 -13.00
C THR A 122 -10.92 0.18 -14.28
N LEU A 123 -12.22 -0.13 -14.22
CA LEU A 123 -13.15 0.02 -15.35
C LEU A 123 -13.26 1.48 -15.82
N ALA A 124 -13.12 2.45 -14.91
CA ALA A 124 -13.12 3.86 -15.28
C ALA A 124 -11.82 4.24 -15.99
N LEU A 125 -10.67 3.74 -15.53
CA LEU A 125 -9.35 4.01 -16.12
C LEU A 125 -9.12 3.29 -17.45
N GLU A 126 -9.70 2.11 -17.67
CA GLU A 126 -9.61 1.39 -18.95
C GLU A 126 -10.34 2.10 -20.12
N GLN A 127 -11.06 3.19 -19.85
CA GLN A 127 -11.59 4.05 -20.92
C GLN A 127 -10.47 4.91 -21.51
N ASP A 128 -10.30 4.86 -22.85
CA ASP A 128 -9.24 5.54 -23.60
C ASP A 128 -8.86 6.94 -23.12
N LYS A 129 -9.86 7.79 -22.82
CA LYS A 129 -9.62 9.16 -22.37
C LYS A 129 -8.97 9.19 -20.99
N ASN A 130 -9.50 8.42 -20.05
CA ASN A 130 -9.04 8.41 -18.66
C ASN A 130 -7.66 7.76 -18.55
N GLN A 131 -7.44 6.66 -19.28
CA GLN A 131 -6.13 6.02 -19.39
C GLN A 131 -5.06 7.03 -19.83
N LYS A 132 -5.30 7.73 -20.95
CA LYS A 132 -4.36 8.72 -21.49
C LYS A 132 -4.11 9.89 -20.54
N MET A 133 -5.10 10.29 -19.75
CA MET A 133 -4.93 11.35 -18.75
C MET A 133 -4.11 10.89 -17.55
N TRP A 134 -4.37 9.68 -17.06
CA TRP A 134 -3.62 9.09 -15.96
C TRP A 134 -2.17 8.80 -16.37
N ASP A 135 -1.94 8.23 -17.56
CA ASP A 135 -0.61 7.94 -18.09
C ASP A 135 0.26 9.20 -18.22
N LYS A 136 -0.32 10.36 -18.54
CA LYS A 136 0.42 11.63 -18.57
C LYS A 136 1.02 12.01 -17.22
N ILE A 137 0.44 11.56 -16.11
CA ILE A 137 0.91 11.81 -14.76
C ILE A 137 1.82 10.66 -14.31
N TYR A 138 1.41 9.43 -14.58
CA TYR A 138 2.13 8.24 -14.13
C TYR A 138 3.46 8.01 -14.85
N GLN A 139 3.50 8.13 -16.19
CA GLN A 139 4.68 7.80 -16.98
C GLN A 139 5.91 8.66 -16.63
N PRO A 140 5.81 9.99 -16.44
CA PRO A 140 6.95 10.78 -15.96
C PRO A 140 7.43 10.32 -14.58
N THR A 141 6.50 10.05 -13.66
CA THR A 141 6.84 9.58 -12.30
C THR A 141 7.55 8.22 -12.35
N ASN A 142 7.03 7.30 -13.18
CA ASN A 142 7.62 5.99 -13.41
C ASN A 142 9.02 6.09 -14.03
N PHE A 143 9.23 7.02 -14.96
CA PHE A 143 10.53 7.24 -15.58
C PHE A 143 11.60 7.71 -14.59
N PHE A 144 11.26 8.63 -13.66
CA PHE A 144 12.22 9.18 -12.71
C PHE A 144 12.39 8.36 -11.44
N VAL A 145 11.34 7.70 -10.96
CA VAL A 145 11.29 7.08 -9.62
C VAL A 145 10.99 5.58 -9.66
N GLY A 146 10.69 5.04 -10.85
CA GLY A 146 10.39 3.62 -11.05
C GLY A 146 8.91 3.26 -10.88
N LYS A 147 8.60 1.99 -11.16
CA LYS A 147 7.23 1.44 -11.10
C LYS A 147 6.73 1.44 -9.65
N SER A 148 5.42 1.60 -9.51
CA SER A 148 4.72 1.31 -8.25
C SER A 148 4.98 -0.12 -7.79
N ASP A 149 5.17 -0.34 -6.48
CA ASP A 149 5.18 -1.69 -5.89
C ASP A 149 3.77 -2.16 -5.50
N ASP A 150 2.83 -1.24 -5.29
CA ASP A 150 1.40 -1.55 -5.12
C ASP A 150 0.71 -1.98 -6.43
N LEU A 151 -0.37 -2.75 -6.28
CA LEU A 151 -1.27 -3.11 -7.37
C LEU A 151 -1.99 -1.87 -7.90
N SER A 152 -2.17 -1.82 -9.22
CA SER A 152 -2.85 -0.73 -9.92
C SER A 152 -3.93 -1.27 -10.85
N TYR A 153 -4.51 -0.39 -11.67
CA TYR A 153 -5.53 -0.80 -12.64
C TYR A 153 -4.96 -1.71 -13.73
N MET A 154 -3.63 -1.71 -13.91
CA MET A 154 -2.96 -2.61 -14.84
C MET A 154 -3.13 -4.07 -14.38
N GLU A 155 -2.71 -4.38 -13.16
CA GLU A 155 -2.80 -5.72 -12.59
C GLU A 155 -4.26 -6.16 -12.38
N CYS A 156 -5.12 -5.28 -11.86
CA CYS A 156 -6.55 -5.58 -11.71
C CYS A 156 -7.23 -5.78 -13.07
N GLY A 157 -6.88 -4.98 -14.09
CA GLY A 157 -7.45 -5.07 -15.44
C GLY A 157 -7.05 -6.36 -16.15
N GLU A 158 -5.79 -6.79 -16.01
CA GLU A 158 -5.33 -8.10 -16.52
C GLU A 158 -6.09 -9.25 -15.86
N LEU A 159 -6.28 -9.20 -14.54
CA LEU A 159 -7.03 -10.23 -13.83
C LEU A 159 -8.52 -10.25 -14.22
N LEU A 160 -9.14 -9.08 -14.39
CA LEU A 160 -10.52 -8.99 -14.91
C LEU A 160 -10.63 -9.63 -16.29
N LYS A 161 -9.68 -9.36 -17.20
CA LYS A 161 -9.64 -9.96 -18.53
C LYS A 161 -9.48 -11.47 -18.49
N LYS A 162 -8.65 -11.99 -17.56
CA LYS A 162 -8.46 -13.42 -17.35
C LYS A 162 -9.76 -14.13 -16.94
N VAL A 163 -10.51 -13.56 -16.00
CA VAL A 163 -11.69 -14.21 -15.41
C VAL A 163 -12.98 -13.91 -16.18
N HIS A 164 -13.21 -12.66 -16.54
CA HIS A 164 -14.46 -12.21 -17.18
C HIS A 164 -14.37 -12.13 -18.72
N GLY A 165 -13.16 -12.12 -19.28
CA GLY A 165 -12.92 -11.95 -20.71
C GLY A 165 -12.61 -10.49 -21.09
N SER A 166 -12.03 -10.29 -22.26
CA SER A 166 -11.70 -8.94 -22.76
C SER A 166 -12.96 -8.13 -23.06
N GLY A 167 -12.99 -6.88 -22.59
CA GLY A 167 -14.12 -5.97 -22.78
C GLY A 167 -15.29 -6.20 -21.83
N ALA A 168 -15.12 -7.02 -20.79
CA ALA A 168 -16.13 -7.20 -19.75
C ALA A 168 -16.47 -5.86 -19.08
N GLY A 169 -17.75 -5.51 -19.11
CA GLY A 169 -18.26 -4.30 -18.47
C GLY A 169 -18.77 -4.56 -17.06
N LEU A 170 -19.24 -3.49 -16.42
CA LEU A 170 -19.81 -3.55 -15.08
C LEU A 170 -20.94 -4.58 -14.92
N LYS A 171 -21.78 -4.74 -15.96
CA LYS A 171 -22.88 -5.70 -15.93
C LYS A 171 -22.37 -7.13 -15.86
N ASP A 172 -21.36 -7.46 -16.66
CA ASP A 172 -20.79 -8.81 -16.75
C ASP A 172 -20.12 -9.21 -15.42
N ILE A 173 -19.44 -8.25 -14.78
CA ILE A 173 -18.78 -8.45 -13.48
C ILE A 173 -19.80 -8.64 -12.36
N THR A 174 -20.90 -7.88 -12.36
CA THR A 174 -21.90 -7.92 -11.28
C THR A 174 -22.95 -9.02 -11.42
N SER A 175 -23.15 -9.57 -12.61
CA SER A 175 -24.15 -10.62 -12.85
C SER A 175 -23.66 -12.03 -12.54
N ASP A 176 -22.35 -12.30 -12.68
CA ASP A 176 -21.79 -13.64 -12.54
C ASP A 176 -21.10 -13.82 -11.18
N ILE A 177 -21.85 -14.33 -10.20
CA ILE A 177 -21.35 -14.60 -8.85
C ILE A 177 -20.24 -15.66 -8.86
N GLY A 178 -20.27 -16.61 -9.80
CA GLY A 178 -19.27 -17.66 -9.91
C GLY A 178 -17.92 -17.07 -10.31
N LYS A 179 -17.91 -16.26 -11.38
CA LYS A 179 -16.72 -15.54 -11.81
C LYS A 179 -16.23 -14.53 -10.79
N TRP A 180 -17.12 -13.86 -10.05
CA TRP A 180 -16.69 -12.97 -8.97
C TRP A 180 -15.94 -13.72 -7.86
N LYS A 181 -16.41 -14.91 -7.46
CA LYS A 181 -15.69 -15.75 -6.50
C LYS A 181 -14.35 -16.24 -7.05
N GLU A 182 -14.29 -16.56 -8.34
CA GLU A 182 -13.04 -16.91 -9.01
C GLU A 182 -12.07 -15.72 -9.02
N PHE A 183 -12.54 -14.53 -9.35
CA PHE A 183 -11.77 -13.29 -9.29
C PHE A 183 -11.16 -13.06 -7.90
N MET A 184 -11.99 -13.09 -6.84
CA MET A 184 -11.53 -12.94 -5.45
C MET A 184 -10.57 -14.06 -5.00
N LYS A 185 -10.61 -15.24 -5.62
CA LYS A 185 -9.63 -16.30 -5.36
C LYS A 185 -8.30 -16.01 -6.06
N GLU A 186 -8.36 -15.56 -7.31
CA GLU A 186 -7.19 -15.26 -8.11
C GLU A 186 -6.42 -14.02 -7.64
N THR A 187 -7.06 -13.09 -6.90
CA THR A 187 -6.34 -11.98 -6.25
C THR A 187 -5.26 -12.46 -5.27
N ALA A 188 -5.39 -13.67 -4.71
CA ALA A 188 -4.36 -14.26 -3.86
C ALA A 188 -3.03 -14.47 -4.60
N ASN A 189 -3.09 -14.69 -5.92
CA ASN A 189 -1.93 -14.89 -6.79
C ASN A 189 -1.26 -13.58 -7.24
N LEU A 190 -1.84 -12.42 -6.91
CA LEU A 190 -1.21 -11.13 -7.18
C LEU A 190 -0.11 -10.88 -6.16
N ASP A 191 0.99 -10.27 -6.62
CA ASP A 191 2.11 -9.91 -5.76
C ASP A 191 1.69 -8.81 -4.77
N PRO A 192 1.94 -8.99 -3.45
CA PRO A 192 1.77 -7.91 -2.48
C PRO A 192 2.85 -6.84 -2.67
N PRO A 193 2.63 -5.60 -2.21
CA PRO A 193 3.69 -4.60 -2.18
C PRO A 193 4.83 -5.06 -1.27
N ALA A 194 6.06 -4.81 -1.68
CA ALA A 194 7.24 -5.20 -0.92
C ALA A 194 7.43 -4.33 0.35
N ILE A 195 6.89 -3.11 0.35
CA ILE A 195 6.99 -2.17 1.47
C ILE A 195 5.61 -1.93 2.08
N ASN A 196 5.51 -2.15 3.39
CA ASN A 196 4.31 -1.75 4.12
C ASN A 196 4.25 -0.22 4.26
N SER A 197 3.12 0.35 3.88
CA SER A 197 2.84 1.78 4.03
C SER A 197 1.54 2.10 4.75
N MET A 198 0.89 1.07 5.30
CA MET A 198 -0.35 1.16 6.07
C MET A 198 -0.08 0.92 7.56
N PRO A 199 -0.82 1.59 8.45
CA PRO A 199 -0.90 1.17 9.84
C PRO A 199 -1.47 -0.26 9.91
N ILE A 200 -0.69 -1.17 10.49
CA ILE A 200 -1.12 -2.55 10.78
C ILE A 200 -0.79 -2.86 12.24
N PHE A 201 -1.55 -3.78 12.82
CA PHE A 201 -1.43 -4.23 14.20
C PHE A 201 -0.19 -5.11 14.40
N GLU A 202 -0.03 -5.66 15.59
CA GLU A 202 1.08 -6.57 15.92
C GLU A 202 0.88 -7.94 15.23
N GLU A 203 1.95 -8.72 15.08
CA GLU A 203 1.90 -10.04 14.41
C GLU A 203 0.91 -10.98 15.08
N GLU A 204 0.71 -10.88 16.39
CA GLU A 204 -0.27 -11.69 17.14
C GLU A 204 -1.73 -11.41 16.74
N ILE A 205 -2.01 -10.20 16.23
CA ILE A 205 -3.35 -9.78 15.78
C ILE A 205 -3.49 -9.98 14.27
N GLN A 206 -2.45 -9.63 13.52
CA GLN A 206 -2.38 -9.72 12.07
C GLN A 206 -1.10 -10.46 11.68
N PRO A 207 -1.07 -11.79 11.65
CA PRO A 207 0.16 -12.55 11.43
C PRO A 207 0.67 -12.43 10.00
N ASP A 208 -0.23 -12.43 9.01
CA ASP A 208 0.13 -12.31 7.61
C ASP A 208 0.17 -10.85 7.16
N ARG A 209 1.34 -10.21 7.28
CA ARG A 209 1.53 -8.82 6.83
C ARG A 209 1.13 -8.65 5.36
N GLU A 210 1.52 -9.58 4.51
CA GLU A 210 1.34 -9.45 3.07
C GLU A 210 -0.14 -9.48 2.69
N GLN A 211 -0.93 -10.34 3.34
CA GLN A 211 -2.37 -10.36 3.17
C GLN A 211 -3.03 -9.03 3.58
N GLU A 212 -2.61 -8.42 4.70
CA GLU A 212 -3.22 -7.18 5.20
C GLU A 212 -2.93 -5.97 4.31
N ILE A 213 -1.73 -5.89 3.73
CA ILE A 213 -1.27 -4.73 2.95
C ILE A 213 -1.54 -4.88 1.45
N LYS A 214 -1.87 -6.09 0.97
CA LYS A 214 -2.16 -6.34 -0.45
C LYS A 214 -3.43 -5.61 -0.86
N GLY A 215 -3.27 -4.62 -1.72
CA GLY A 215 -4.37 -3.76 -2.14
C GLY A 215 -4.04 -2.96 -3.37
N PHE A 216 -5.09 -2.42 -3.98
CA PHE A 216 -4.99 -1.48 -5.08
C PHE A 216 -4.69 -0.07 -4.55
N ARG A 217 -3.82 0.66 -5.24
CA ARG A 217 -3.65 2.12 -5.06
C ARG A 217 -3.74 2.86 -6.39
N PHE A 218 -4.41 4.01 -6.38
CA PHE A 218 -4.58 4.82 -7.58
C PHE A 218 -3.25 5.44 -8.07
N MET A 219 -2.42 5.90 -7.13
CA MET A 219 -1.07 6.43 -7.38
C MET A 219 -0.09 5.86 -6.34
N GLY A 220 0.09 4.53 -6.30
CA GLY A 220 0.77 3.82 -5.21
C GLY A 220 2.19 4.26 -4.85
N GLN A 221 2.80 3.59 -3.90
CA GLN A 221 4.16 3.88 -3.46
C GLN A 221 5.19 3.16 -4.33
N ARG A 222 6.44 3.58 -4.18
CA ARG A 222 7.55 3.16 -5.03
C ARG A 222 8.50 2.38 -4.15
N PHE A 223 9.05 1.31 -4.70
CA PHE A 223 10.05 0.54 -4.01
C PHE A 223 11.29 1.40 -3.75
N THR A 224 11.70 1.47 -2.49
CA THR A 224 13.01 1.98 -2.10
C THR A 224 13.71 0.93 -1.24
N LEU A 225 15.00 0.71 -1.53
CA LEU A 225 15.81 -0.25 -0.79
C LEU A 225 15.85 0.10 0.70
N ASP A 226 15.96 1.39 1.02
CA ASP A 226 16.01 1.87 2.40
C ASP A 226 14.75 1.50 3.18
N ALA A 227 13.57 1.71 2.61
CA ALA A 227 12.32 1.33 3.27
C ALA A 227 12.18 -0.18 3.42
N ALA A 228 12.61 -0.96 2.42
CA ALA A 228 12.60 -2.42 2.47
C ALA A 228 13.53 -3.01 3.54
N ILE A 229 14.64 -2.32 3.84
CA ILE A 229 15.55 -2.64 4.94
C ILE A 229 14.94 -2.16 6.27
N PHE A 230 14.54 -0.90 6.37
CA PHE A 230 14.10 -0.28 7.62
C PHE A 230 12.86 -0.93 8.23
N GLN A 231 11.90 -1.34 7.41
CA GLN A 231 10.73 -2.03 7.95
C GLN A 231 11.10 -3.35 8.66
N ARG A 232 12.20 -4.00 8.23
CA ARG A 232 12.73 -5.23 8.85
C ARG A 232 13.50 -4.99 10.14
N LEU A 233 13.78 -3.73 10.47
CA LEU A 233 14.59 -3.33 11.61
C LEU A 233 13.76 -2.64 12.70
N VAL A 234 12.43 -2.69 12.59
CA VAL A 234 11.49 -2.18 13.59
C VAL A 234 10.70 -3.31 14.23
N TYR A 235 9.96 -2.96 15.29
CA TYR A 235 9.37 -3.84 16.29
C TYR A 235 8.66 -5.07 15.71
N ARG A 236 7.89 -4.89 14.64
CA ARG A 236 7.12 -5.98 14.03
C ARG A 236 8.02 -7.14 13.59
N ASP A 237 9.21 -6.87 13.05
CA ASP A 237 10.12 -7.91 12.55
C ASP A 237 11.21 -8.30 13.56
N VAL A 238 11.59 -7.41 14.50
CA VAL A 238 12.67 -7.69 15.49
C VAL A 238 12.18 -8.07 16.89
N GLY A 239 10.89 -7.92 17.18
CA GLY A 239 10.31 -8.18 18.49
C GLY A 239 10.75 -7.23 19.60
N LYS A 240 10.38 -7.56 20.85
CA LYS A 240 10.82 -6.83 22.06
C LYS A 240 12.25 -7.23 22.40
N ASN A 241 13.05 -6.29 22.88
CA ASN A 241 14.36 -6.64 23.46
C ASN A 241 14.22 -7.34 24.83
N SER A 242 15.34 -7.76 25.42
CA SER A 242 15.39 -8.42 26.74
C SER A 242 14.80 -7.61 27.90
N ARG A 243 14.58 -6.30 27.72
CA ARG A 243 13.93 -5.40 28.69
C ARG A 243 12.45 -5.17 28.37
N GLY A 244 11.89 -5.88 27.39
CA GLY A 244 10.51 -5.72 26.93
C GLY A 244 10.26 -4.46 26.08
N ALA A 245 11.29 -3.70 25.70
CA ALA A 245 11.11 -2.47 24.95
C ALA A 245 10.92 -2.72 23.45
N ARG A 246 10.00 -1.97 22.84
CA ARG A 246 9.70 -2.00 21.39
C ARG A 246 10.64 -1.07 20.62
N ARG A 247 11.03 -1.51 19.42
CA ARG A 247 11.86 -0.72 18.51
C ARG A 247 11.00 -0.02 17.46
N MET A 248 10.62 1.23 17.68
CA MET A 248 9.73 1.93 16.73
C MET A 248 10.44 2.59 15.56
N LEU A 249 11.78 2.75 15.64
CA LEU A 249 12.59 3.36 14.59
C LEU A 249 13.89 2.56 14.38
N PRO A 250 14.41 2.52 13.14
CA PRO A 250 15.79 2.12 12.88
C PRO A 250 16.78 3.06 13.58
N ARG A 251 18.00 2.57 13.86
CA ARG A 251 19.11 3.35 14.39
C ARG A 251 20.06 3.70 13.25
N ALA A 252 20.82 4.78 13.37
CA ALA A 252 21.79 5.18 12.34
C ALA A 252 22.81 4.07 12.00
N LEU A 253 23.16 3.21 12.97
CA LEU A 253 24.08 2.09 12.78
C LEU A 253 23.46 0.84 12.11
N ASP A 254 22.17 0.87 11.79
CA ASP A 254 21.49 -0.25 11.12
C ASP A 254 21.81 -0.34 9.63
N ILE A 255 21.92 0.79 8.93
CA ILE A 255 22.22 0.80 7.48
C ILE A 255 23.57 0.13 7.20
N PRO A 256 24.65 0.48 7.93
CA PRO A 256 25.94 -0.18 7.77
C PRO A 256 25.92 -1.70 8.02
N ALA A 257 25.03 -2.16 8.90
CA ALA A 257 24.92 -3.57 9.31
C ALA A 257 24.01 -4.42 8.42
N ALA A 258 23.23 -3.81 7.52
CA ALA A 258 22.24 -4.51 6.69
C ALA A 258 22.81 -5.02 5.35
N LEU A 259 23.99 -4.57 4.95
CA LEU A 259 24.66 -4.96 3.71
C LEU A 259 25.87 -5.86 4.03
N VAL A 260 25.73 -7.12 3.66
CA VAL A 260 26.77 -8.15 3.73
C VAL A 260 27.02 -8.62 2.30
N ALA A 261 28.24 -8.49 1.81
CA ALA A 261 28.62 -8.93 0.47
C ALA A 261 29.63 -10.08 0.57
N ASP A 262 29.32 -11.24 -0.04
CA ASP A 262 30.30 -12.28 -0.29
C ASP A 262 31.34 -11.78 -1.32
N VAL A 263 32.59 -11.79 -0.90
CA VAL A 263 33.74 -11.42 -1.72
C VAL A 263 34.41 -12.66 -2.32
N VAL A 264 34.52 -13.74 -1.54
CA VAL A 264 35.19 -14.99 -1.92
C VAL A 264 34.62 -16.15 -1.10
N THR A 265 34.19 -17.22 -1.77
CA THR A 265 33.94 -18.54 -1.16
C THR A 265 35.09 -19.49 -1.51
N ASP A 266 35.73 -20.09 -0.50
CA ASP A 266 36.78 -21.10 -0.69
C ASP A 266 36.19 -22.51 -0.93
N PRO A 267 36.97 -23.46 -1.48
CA PRO A 267 36.49 -24.82 -1.75
C PRO A 267 36.09 -25.64 -0.51
N ASN A 268 36.44 -25.16 0.70
CA ASN A 268 36.10 -25.80 1.97
C ASN A 268 34.83 -25.19 2.60
N GLY A 269 34.18 -24.23 1.91
CA GLY A 269 32.94 -23.59 2.33
C GLY A 269 33.13 -22.41 3.29
N GLN A 270 34.33 -21.84 3.39
CA GLN A 270 34.54 -20.57 4.09
C GLN A 270 34.27 -19.40 3.15
N VAL A 271 33.54 -18.41 3.66
CA VAL A 271 33.16 -17.21 2.91
C VAL A 271 33.84 -16.00 3.54
N LEU A 272 34.48 -15.17 2.71
CA LEU A 272 34.96 -13.86 3.08
C LEU A 272 33.89 -12.85 2.73
N GLU A 273 33.35 -12.17 3.73
CA GLU A 273 32.28 -11.20 3.54
C GLU A 273 32.73 -9.80 3.97
N GLU A 274 32.44 -8.81 3.14
CA GLU A 274 32.66 -7.38 3.43
C GLU A 274 31.34 -6.76 3.86
N THR A 275 31.38 -5.98 4.93
CA THR A 275 30.19 -5.30 5.45
C THR A 275 30.44 -3.84 5.72
N THR A 276 29.41 -3.03 5.56
CA THR A 276 29.55 -1.58 5.64
C THR A 276 29.65 -1.03 7.07
N GLY A 277 29.58 -1.86 8.12
CA GLY A 277 29.74 -1.42 9.52
C GLY A 277 29.75 -2.55 10.57
N PRO A 278 29.77 -2.20 11.87
CA PRO A 278 29.93 -3.17 12.95
C PRO A 278 28.67 -4.01 13.11
N ILE A 279 28.79 -5.31 12.84
CA ILE A 279 27.70 -6.28 12.98
C ILE A 279 27.91 -7.10 14.25
N PHE A 280 26.80 -7.38 14.95
CA PHE A 280 26.79 -8.41 15.98
C PHE A 280 27.03 -9.79 15.31
N PRO A 281 27.51 -10.82 16.03
CA PRO A 281 27.73 -12.14 15.44
C PRO A 281 26.43 -12.66 14.79
N ILE A 282 26.45 -12.88 13.48
CA ILE A 282 25.31 -13.45 12.76
C ILE A 282 25.45 -14.98 12.84
N TYR A 283 24.41 -15.67 13.29
CA TYR A 283 24.38 -17.13 13.30
C TYR A 283 23.48 -17.62 12.17
N VAL A 284 24.03 -18.41 11.25
CA VAL A 284 23.28 -18.99 10.14
C VAL A 284 23.12 -20.48 10.38
N VAL A 285 21.87 -20.95 10.29
CA VAL A 285 21.53 -22.37 10.34
C VAL A 285 21.30 -22.86 8.92
N VAL A 286 22.20 -23.73 8.43
CA VAL A 286 22.11 -24.30 7.08
C VAL A 286 22.02 -25.82 7.15
N GLN A 287 21.24 -26.41 6.24
CA GLN A 287 21.12 -27.85 6.11
C GLN A 287 22.10 -28.34 5.04
N VAL A 288 23.12 -29.09 5.44
CA VAL A 288 24.14 -29.68 4.56
C VAL A 288 24.12 -31.19 4.73
N ASP A 289 23.92 -31.91 3.62
CA ASP A 289 23.79 -33.38 3.60
C ASP A 289 22.76 -33.93 4.60
N GLY A 290 21.61 -33.23 4.71
CA GLY A 290 20.51 -33.63 5.58
C GLY A 290 20.73 -33.35 7.07
N LYS A 291 21.86 -32.74 7.48
CA LYS A 291 22.14 -32.35 8.87
C LYS A 291 22.11 -30.83 9.04
N LEU A 292 21.47 -30.35 10.11
CA LEU A 292 21.50 -28.94 10.50
C LEU A 292 22.90 -28.60 11.05
N LYS A 293 23.51 -27.56 10.50
CA LYS A 293 24.77 -26.99 10.96
C LYS A 293 24.55 -25.53 11.33
N THR A 294 25.06 -25.14 12.50
CA THR A 294 25.17 -23.74 12.93
C THR A 294 26.55 -23.22 12.59
N THR A 295 26.64 -22.16 11.78
CA THR A 295 27.87 -21.39 11.60
C THR A 295 27.71 -20.00 12.21
N SER A 296 28.80 -19.45 12.74
CA SER A 296 28.85 -18.09 13.29
C SER A 296 29.71 -17.23 12.39
N LEU A 297 29.17 -16.10 11.95
CA LEU A 297 29.88 -15.05 11.26
C LEU A 297 30.61 -14.20 12.31
N LEU A 298 31.94 -14.32 12.32
CA LEU A 298 32.82 -13.41 13.03
C LEU A 298 33.39 -12.45 12.00
N LEU A 299 32.92 -11.21 12.04
CA LEU A 299 33.43 -10.15 11.19
C LEU A 299 34.57 -9.47 11.94
N GLY A 300 35.78 -9.69 11.44
CA GLY A 300 37.03 -9.13 11.96
C GLY A 300 37.47 -7.93 11.14
#